data_AF-A0A8C6BTL7-F1
#
_entry.id   AF-A0A8C6BTL7-F1
#
_cell.length_a   1.000
_cell.length_b   1.000
_cell.length_c   1.000
_cell.angle_alpha   90.00
_cell.angle_beta   90.00
_cell.angle_gamma   90.00
#
_symmetry.space_group_name_H-M   'P 1'
#
loop_
_entity.id
_entity.type
_entity.pdbx_description
1 polymer ?
#
loop_
_entity_poly.entity_id
_entity_poly.type
_entity_poly.pdbx_seq_one_letter_code
_entity_poly.pdbx_strand_id
1 'polypeptide(L)'
;MLFFTQCFGAVLDLIHLRFQHYKAKRVFAAAGQLVCVVNPTHNLKYVSGRCAVTQSAPEPGSFPPHLLPPLLRHHARQPHLRHHARPHHHPPNQEAGLHAAQVTPCTCPLFSCQWEGHLEVVVPHLQQMHRVDILQGAEIVFLATDMHLPAPADWIIMHNCLGHHFLLVLRKRERHAGHPQFFATMMLIGTPTQADCFTYRLELNRNHRRLKWEATPRSVLECVDSVITDGDCLVLNTSLAQLFSDNGSLAIGIAITAATEVCSSEAEM
;
A
#
# COMPACT_ATOMS: atom_id res chain seq x y z
N MET A 1 9.80 -53.99 23.01
CA MET A 1 9.02 -53.34 21.93
C MET A 1 8.88 -51.82 22.13
N LEU A 2 9.95 -51.07 22.44
CA LEU A 2 9.84 -49.62 22.73
C LEU A 2 10.94 -48.71 22.13
N PHE A 3 11.90 -49.25 21.36
CA PHE A 3 12.98 -48.45 20.74
C PHE A 3 12.73 -48.05 19.28
N PHE A 4 11.75 -48.65 18.59
CA PHE A 4 11.47 -48.33 17.17
C PHE A 4 10.55 -47.10 16.99
N THR A 5 9.73 -46.75 17.99
CA THR A 5 8.75 -45.66 17.88
C THR A 5 9.36 -44.26 18.00
N GLN A 6 10.36 -44.07 18.87
CA GLN A 6 11.02 -42.77 19.02
C GLN A 6 11.87 -42.38 17.80
N CYS A 7 12.53 -43.34 17.14
CA CYS A 7 13.29 -43.09 15.92
C CYS A 7 12.38 -42.63 14.77
N PHE A 8 11.18 -43.20 14.63
CA PHE A 8 10.21 -42.74 13.63
C PHE A 8 9.72 -41.32 13.91
N GLY A 9 9.48 -40.95 15.17
CA GLY A 9 9.15 -39.57 15.56
C GLY A 9 10.22 -38.58 15.12
N ALA A 10 11.47 -38.80 15.54
CA ALA A 10 12.59 -37.91 15.18
C ALA A 10 12.85 -37.83 13.66
N VAL A 11 12.62 -38.92 12.91
CA VAL A 11 12.72 -38.92 11.43
C VAL A 11 11.56 -38.15 10.79
N LEU A 12 10.32 -38.31 11.28
CA LEU A 12 9.16 -37.54 10.83
C LEU A 12 9.33 -36.05 11.15
N ASP A 13 9.79 -35.68 12.34
CA ASP A 13 10.08 -34.30 12.70
C ASP A 13 11.23 -33.72 11.86
N LEU A 14 12.29 -34.48 11.58
CA LEU A 14 13.36 -34.02 10.70
C LEU A 14 12.90 -33.90 9.24
N ILE A 15 11.98 -34.76 8.78
CA ILE A 15 11.33 -34.64 7.46
C ILE A 15 10.38 -33.45 7.42
N HIS A 16 9.61 -33.19 8.48
CA HIS A 16 8.65 -32.09 8.55
C HIS A 16 9.36 -30.74 8.71
N LEU A 17 10.42 -30.67 9.53
CA LEU A 17 11.31 -29.52 9.63
C LEU A 17 12.03 -29.30 8.30
N ARG A 18 12.52 -30.35 7.62
CA ARG A 18 13.04 -30.22 6.24
C ARG A 18 11.96 -29.77 5.26
N PHE A 19 10.70 -30.20 5.38
CA PHE A 19 9.61 -29.78 4.49
C PHE A 19 9.29 -28.29 4.65
N GLN A 20 9.23 -27.79 5.89
CA GLN A 20 9.09 -26.35 6.17
C GLN A 20 10.35 -25.56 5.72
N HIS A 21 11.54 -26.08 5.98
CA HIS A 21 12.81 -25.44 5.58
C HIS A 21 13.08 -25.52 4.06
N TYR A 22 12.39 -26.42 3.34
CA TYR A 22 12.39 -26.56 1.88
C TYR A 22 11.31 -25.65 1.24
N LYS A 23 10.20 -25.37 1.94
CA LYS A 23 9.36 -24.20 1.62
C LYS A 23 10.11 -22.88 1.79
N ALA A 24 10.94 -22.76 2.84
CA ALA A 24 11.66 -21.53 3.18
C ALA A 24 12.88 -21.19 2.28
N LYS A 25 13.19 -21.96 1.23
CA LYS A 25 14.38 -21.68 0.40
C LYS A 25 14.34 -22.13 -1.07
N ARG A 26 13.15 -22.34 -1.66
CA ARG A 26 13.04 -22.70 -3.09
C ARG A 26 12.54 -21.54 -3.96
N VAL A 27 13.48 -20.96 -4.69
CA VAL A 27 13.22 -20.40 -6.02
C VAL A 27 12.66 -21.54 -6.88
N PHE A 28 11.36 -21.49 -7.19
CA PHE A 28 10.69 -22.51 -8.00
C PHE A 28 10.91 -22.26 -9.49
N ALA A 29 12.14 -22.49 -9.96
CA ALA A 29 12.52 -22.39 -11.36
C ALA A 29 11.91 -23.52 -12.21
N ALA A 30 10.64 -23.38 -12.57
CA ALA A 30 10.02 -24.01 -13.72
C ALA A 30 9.55 -22.87 -14.64
N ALA A 31 10.21 -22.70 -15.79
CA ALA A 31 10.15 -21.49 -16.61
C ALA A 31 10.65 -20.18 -15.93
N GLY A 32 11.49 -20.29 -14.88
CA GLY A 32 12.42 -19.22 -14.48
C GLY A 32 11.88 -18.07 -13.61
N GLN A 33 10.59 -17.97 -13.35
CA GLN A 33 10.01 -16.87 -12.57
C GLN A 33 10.41 -16.92 -11.08
N LEU A 34 10.86 -15.80 -10.52
CA LEU A 34 11.32 -15.74 -9.11
C LEU A 34 10.12 -15.60 -8.16
N VAL A 35 9.82 -16.63 -7.37
CA VAL A 35 8.76 -16.56 -6.34
C VAL A 35 9.31 -16.03 -5.02
N CYS A 36 8.69 -14.98 -4.48
CA CYS A 36 8.94 -14.45 -3.14
C CYS A 36 7.69 -14.63 -2.27
N VAL A 37 7.87 -15.17 -1.06
CA VAL A 37 6.79 -15.37 -0.08
C VAL A 37 6.84 -14.24 0.94
N VAL A 38 5.73 -13.53 1.10
CA VAL A 38 5.66 -12.27 1.86
C VAL A 38 4.58 -12.40 2.92
N ASN A 39 4.96 -12.17 4.19
CA ASN A 39 4.04 -12.13 5.32
C ASN A 39 3.63 -10.68 5.62
N PRO A 40 2.42 -10.44 6.16
CA PRO A 40 1.97 -9.08 6.44
C PRO A 40 2.73 -8.44 7.61
N THR A 41 3.15 -7.18 7.44
CA THR A 41 3.62 -6.34 8.54
C THR A 41 2.40 -5.86 9.35
N HIS A 42 2.21 -6.41 10.55
CA HIS A 42 1.08 -6.08 11.42
C HIS A 42 1.53 -5.30 12.68
N ASN A 43 0.80 -4.24 13.03
CA ASN A 43 1.04 -3.50 14.27
C ASN A 43 -0.04 -3.82 15.32
N LEU A 44 0.34 -4.63 16.31
CA LEU A 44 -0.56 -5.08 17.39
C LEU A 44 -1.21 -3.94 18.20
N LYS A 45 -0.65 -2.72 18.17
CA LYS A 45 -1.19 -1.57 18.93
C LYS A 45 -2.53 -1.06 18.41
N TYR A 46 -2.90 -1.35 17.15
CA TYR A 46 -4.13 -0.81 16.55
C TYR A 46 -5.41 -1.54 16.98
N VAL A 47 -5.31 -2.75 17.55
CA VAL A 47 -6.48 -3.61 17.85
C VAL A 47 -7.29 -3.13 19.07
N SER A 48 -6.67 -2.36 19.99
CA SER A 48 -7.29 -1.93 21.26
C SER A 48 -8.23 -0.72 21.12
N GLY A 49 -9.06 -0.68 20.07
CA GLY A 49 -9.68 0.56 19.58
C GLY A 49 -11.20 0.64 19.47
N ARG A 50 -11.99 -0.40 19.81
CA ARG A 50 -13.48 -0.32 19.73
C ARG A 50 -14.23 -0.99 20.88
N CYS A 51 -14.82 -0.13 21.71
CA CYS A 51 -16.06 -0.28 22.48
C CYS A 51 -16.38 -1.63 23.17
N ALA A 52 -16.18 -1.66 24.49
CA ALA A 52 -17.13 -2.33 25.37
C ALA A 52 -18.34 -1.40 25.60
N VAL A 53 -19.51 -1.74 25.04
CA VAL A 53 -20.80 -1.10 25.37
C VAL A 53 -21.72 -2.20 25.90
N THR A 54 -21.93 -2.21 27.21
CA THR A 54 -22.85 -3.15 27.88
C THR A 54 -24.30 -2.81 27.53
N GLN A 55 -25.03 -3.81 27.04
CA GLN A 55 -26.46 -3.72 26.80
C GLN A 55 -27.24 -4.05 28.08
N SER A 56 -28.20 -3.19 28.47
CA SER A 56 -29.19 -3.52 29.50
C SER A 56 -30.43 -2.62 29.37
N ALA A 57 -31.59 -3.23 29.13
CA ALA A 57 -32.95 -2.68 29.21
C ALA A 57 -33.86 -3.83 29.68
N PRO A 58 -35.01 -3.59 30.36
CA PRO A 58 -36.22 -3.11 29.66
C PRO A 58 -37.23 -2.24 30.46
N GLU A 59 -38.06 -1.45 29.75
CA GLU A 59 -39.53 -1.22 29.92
C GLU A 59 -40.18 -0.82 31.29
N PRO A 60 -41.45 -0.34 31.33
CA PRO A 60 -42.10 0.70 30.50
C PRO A 60 -42.99 1.71 31.32
N GLY A 61 -43.57 2.75 30.69
CA GLY A 61 -44.80 3.38 31.24
C GLY A 61 -45.23 4.81 30.81
N SER A 62 -46.48 4.92 30.33
CA SER A 62 -47.39 6.10 30.38
C SER A 62 -47.20 7.31 29.43
N PHE A 63 -48.33 7.81 28.89
CA PHE A 63 -48.43 8.66 27.68
C PHE A 63 -48.43 10.21 27.90
N PRO A 64 -47.81 11.00 27.00
CA PRO A 64 -47.87 12.49 26.97
C PRO A 64 -48.64 13.10 25.76
N PRO A 65 -49.14 14.37 25.82
CA PRO A 65 -49.86 15.01 24.71
C PRO A 65 -49.28 16.34 24.12
N HIS A 66 -49.47 16.51 22.80
CA HIS A 66 -49.66 17.73 21.96
C HIS A 66 -48.86 19.05 22.15
N LEU A 67 -48.18 19.52 21.09
CA LEU A 67 -48.61 20.65 20.21
C LEU A 67 -47.64 20.91 19.00
N LEU A 68 -48.12 21.59 17.94
CA LEU A 68 -47.45 21.92 16.65
C LEU A 68 -48.16 23.14 15.98
N PRO A 69 -47.67 23.78 14.88
CA PRO A 69 -46.39 23.67 14.17
C PRO A 69 -45.49 24.93 14.41
N PRO A 70 -45.30 26.01 13.58
CA PRO A 70 -45.65 26.37 12.19
C PRO A 70 -44.40 26.63 11.27
N LEU A 71 -44.55 27.35 10.13
CA LEU A 71 -43.48 27.75 9.17
C LEU A 71 -43.77 29.12 8.47
N LEU A 72 -42.75 29.67 7.78
CA LEU A 72 -42.71 30.73 6.71
C LEU A 72 -42.09 32.10 7.09
N ARG A 73 -41.63 32.98 6.16
CA ARG A 73 -40.68 32.85 5.01
C ARG A 73 -40.33 34.26 4.40
N HIS A 74 -39.04 34.54 4.16
CA HIS A 74 -38.46 35.47 3.15
C HIS A 74 -38.50 37.04 3.25
N HIS A 75 -37.49 37.62 2.58
CA HIS A 75 -37.27 39.01 2.08
C HIS A 75 -36.73 40.10 3.05
N ALA A 76 -35.89 41.08 2.63
CA ALA A 76 -34.91 41.16 1.52
C ALA A 76 -34.00 42.44 1.59
N ARG A 77 -32.85 42.42 0.87
CA ARG A 77 -32.02 43.55 0.36
C ARG A 77 -31.02 44.29 1.27
N GLN A 78 -29.98 44.79 0.58
CA GLN A 78 -28.80 45.59 0.97
C GLN A 78 -28.83 46.93 0.16
N PRO A 79 -28.05 47.99 0.46
CA PRO A 79 -26.76 48.18 -0.25
C PRO A 79 -25.65 48.98 0.53
N HIS A 80 -24.55 49.32 -0.17
CA HIS A 80 -23.24 49.84 0.31
C HIS A 80 -23.13 51.36 0.62
N LEU A 81 -22.02 51.77 1.27
CA LEU A 81 -20.97 52.61 0.64
C LEU A 81 -19.60 52.66 1.40
N ARG A 82 -18.61 53.40 0.86
CA ARG A 82 -17.14 53.35 1.13
C ARG A 82 -16.61 54.44 2.08
N HIS A 83 -15.36 54.28 2.56
CA HIS A 83 -14.28 55.29 2.36
C HIS A 83 -12.85 54.66 2.44
N HIS A 84 -11.78 55.45 2.24
CA HIS A 84 -10.41 55.00 1.92
C HIS A 84 -9.33 55.41 2.96
N ALA A 85 -8.22 54.66 2.99
CA ALA A 85 -6.89 55.12 3.42
C ALA A 85 -5.76 54.38 2.65
N ARG A 86 -4.56 54.95 2.56
CA ARG A 86 -3.36 54.38 1.90
C ARG A 86 -2.09 54.88 2.60
N PRO A 87 -1.05 54.03 2.76
CA PRO A 87 0.33 54.52 2.85
C PRO A 87 1.27 53.87 1.81
N HIS A 88 2.15 54.70 1.25
CA HIS A 88 3.55 54.54 0.80
C HIS A 88 4.09 53.25 0.13
N HIS A 89 5.03 53.47 -0.79
CA HIS A 89 5.89 52.46 -1.41
C HIS A 89 7.23 52.34 -0.65
N HIS A 90 7.75 51.12 -0.53
CA HIS A 90 9.18 50.82 -0.53
C HIS A 90 9.40 49.56 -1.38
N PRO A 91 10.37 49.54 -2.31
CA PRO A 91 10.78 48.29 -2.97
C PRO A 91 11.75 47.53 -2.05
N PRO A 92 11.45 46.30 -1.60
CA PRO A 92 12.47 45.42 -1.05
C PRO A 92 13.44 45.00 -2.16
N ASN A 93 14.69 44.77 -1.78
CA ASN A 93 15.78 44.44 -2.69
C ASN A 93 15.47 43.15 -3.47
N GLN A 94 15.76 43.10 -4.78
CA GLN A 94 15.64 41.86 -5.56
C GLN A 94 16.88 40.99 -5.29
N GLU A 95 16.95 40.42 -4.10
CA GLU A 95 17.93 39.38 -3.81
C GLU A 95 17.62 38.16 -4.68
N ALA A 96 18.57 37.81 -5.55
CA ALA A 96 18.48 36.65 -6.42
C ALA A 96 18.69 35.37 -5.62
N GLY A 97 17.71 35.05 -4.76
CA GLY A 97 17.66 33.78 -4.06
C GLY A 97 17.62 32.66 -5.09
N LEU A 98 18.69 31.87 -5.17
CA LEU A 98 18.64 30.57 -5.83
C LEU A 98 17.47 29.82 -5.21
N HIS A 99 16.51 29.37 -6.03
CA HIS A 99 15.45 28.49 -5.57
C HIS A 99 16.08 27.17 -5.15
N ALA A 100 16.45 27.06 -3.86
CA ALA A 100 16.72 25.79 -3.23
C ALA A 100 15.46 24.93 -3.41
N ALA A 101 15.57 23.92 -4.29
CA ALA A 101 14.45 23.06 -4.62
C ALA A 101 13.88 22.47 -3.32
N GLN A 102 12.59 22.65 -3.09
CA GLN A 102 11.94 22.17 -1.88
C GLN A 102 11.91 20.64 -1.91
N VAL A 103 12.89 20.01 -1.26
CA VAL A 103 13.00 18.56 -1.19
C VAL A 103 11.90 18.03 -0.29
N THR A 104 10.77 17.66 -0.90
CA THR A 104 9.66 17.00 -0.21
C THR A 104 10.17 15.71 0.45
N PRO A 105 9.94 15.52 1.77
CA PRO A 105 10.35 14.29 2.44
C PRO A 105 9.50 13.11 1.96
N CYS A 106 10.13 11.96 1.74
CA CYS A 106 9.46 10.69 1.59
C CYS A 106 8.96 10.22 2.97
N THR A 107 7.68 9.83 3.05
CA THR A 107 7.15 9.06 4.18
C THR A 107 7.50 7.57 4.04
N CYS A 108 7.45 6.80 5.13
CA CYS A 108 7.56 5.35 5.03
C CYS A 108 6.38 4.77 4.23
N PRO A 109 6.62 3.90 3.23
CA PRO A 109 5.57 3.20 2.51
C PRO A 109 4.64 2.33 3.36
N LEU A 110 5.02 1.93 4.59
CA LEU A 110 4.22 1.11 5.51
C LEU A 110 3.35 1.95 6.45
N PHE A 111 2.06 1.64 6.52
CA PHE A 111 1.08 2.40 7.32
C PHE A 111 1.37 2.37 8.82
N SER A 112 2.07 1.35 9.30
CA SER A 112 2.45 1.21 10.71
C SER A 112 3.68 2.04 11.12
N CYS A 113 4.31 2.77 10.19
CA CYS A 113 5.58 3.48 10.40
C CYS A 113 5.42 4.99 10.18
N GLN A 114 5.97 5.78 11.10
CA GLN A 114 5.94 7.25 11.09
C GLN A 114 7.31 7.85 10.73
N TRP A 115 8.11 7.11 9.96
CA TRP A 115 9.41 7.60 9.50
C TRP A 115 9.24 8.51 8.29
N GLU A 116 10.06 9.57 8.26
CA GLU A 116 10.20 10.51 7.15
C GLU A 116 11.68 10.73 6.87
N GLY A 117 12.04 10.98 5.61
CA GLY A 117 13.43 11.25 5.21
C GLY A 117 13.59 11.59 3.73
N HIS A 118 14.82 11.78 3.29
CA HIS A 118 15.13 12.01 1.88
C HIS A 118 15.07 10.71 1.06
N LEU A 119 14.86 10.83 -0.25
CA LEU A 119 14.71 9.70 -1.19
C LEU A 119 15.86 8.66 -1.07
N GLU A 120 17.10 9.15 -0.93
CA GLU A 120 18.31 8.32 -0.82
C GLU A 120 18.30 7.34 0.37
N VAL A 121 17.62 7.70 1.46
CA VAL A 121 17.59 6.89 2.70
C VAL A 121 16.36 5.97 2.80
N VAL A 122 15.47 5.98 1.80
CA VAL A 122 14.28 5.10 1.75
C VAL A 122 14.66 3.61 1.68
N VAL A 123 15.60 3.23 0.82
CA VAL A 123 16.05 1.82 0.72
C VAL A 123 16.75 1.35 2.00
N PRO A 124 17.76 2.07 2.55
CA PRO A 124 18.34 1.74 3.87
C PRO A 124 17.28 1.61 4.98
N HIS A 125 16.31 2.53 5.04
CA HIS A 125 15.22 2.47 6.03
C HIS A 125 14.39 1.18 5.91
N LEU A 126 13.94 0.82 4.70
CA LEU A 126 13.15 -0.38 4.45
C LEU A 126 13.92 -1.67 4.77
N GLN A 127 15.21 -1.73 4.43
CA GLN A 127 16.06 -2.89 4.77
C GLN A 127 16.30 -3.02 6.27
N GLN A 128 16.66 -1.92 6.94
CA GLN A 128 17.11 -1.95 8.35
C GLN A 128 15.93 -2.03 9.33
N MET A 129 14.89 -1.20 9.14
CA MET A 129 13.77 -1.10 10.08
C MET A 129 12.67 -2.12 9.80
N HIS A 130 12.53 -2.55 8.55
CA HIS A 130 11.41 -3.40 8.10
C HIS A 130 11.83 -4.72 7.48
N ARG A 131 13.14 -4.98 7.32
CA ARG A 131 13.71 -6.23 6.78
C ARG A 131 13.14 -6.60 5.41
N VAL A 132 12.93 -5.59 4.57
CA VAL A 132 12.42 -5.76 3.21
C VAL A 132 13.59 -6.17 2.30
N ASP A 133 13.57 -7.41 1.83
CA ASP A 133 14.54 -7.91 0.86
C ASP A 133 14.38 -7.23 -0.51
N ILE A 134 15.49 -7.10 -1.24
CA ILE A 134 15.52 -6.61 -2.63
C ILE A 134 15.67 -7.82 -3.56
N LEU A 135 14.61 -8.12 -4.31
CA LEU A 135 14.58 -9.18 -5.31
C LEU A 135 15.23 -8.74 -6.62
N GLN A 136 15.73 -9.71 -7.39
CA GLN A 136 16.45 -9.50 -8.65
C GLN A 136 15.87 -10.41 -9.73
N GLY A 137 15.54 -9.87 -10.90
CA GLY A 137 15.02 -10.65 -12.04
C GLY A 137 14.10 -9.85 -12.96
N ALA A 138 13.79 -10.38 -14.14
CA ALA A 138 12.87 -9.73 -15.09
C ALA A 138 11.39 -9.96 -14.75
N GLU A 139 11.04 -11.17 -14.28
CA GLU A 139 9.69 -11.54 -13.88
C GLU A 139 9.68 -12.16 -12.47
N ILE A 140 8.76 -11.70 -11.63
CA ILE A 140 8.66 -12.09 -10.21
C ILE A 140 7.21 -12.51 -9.90
N VAL A 141 7.04 -13.49 -9.02
CA VAL A 141 5.76 -13.79 -8.37
C VAL A 141 5.84 -13.38 -6.92
N PHE A 142 5.03 -12.40 -6.54
CA PHE A 142 4.80 -12.00 -5.16
C PHE A 142 3.67 -12.85 -4.59
N LEU A 143 3.96 -13.65 -3.56
CA LEU A 143 3.00 -14.50 -2.86
C LEU A 143 2.72 -13.92 -1.47
N ALA A 144 1.69 -13.09 -1.36
CA ALA A 144 1.21 -12.55 -0.09
C ALA A 144 0.46 -13.64 0.69
N THR A 145 0.97 -14.03 1.87
CA THR A 145 0.35 -15.01 2.77
C THR A 145 -0.69 -14.36 3.69
N ASP A 146 -1.46 -15.17 4.43
CA ASP A 146 -2.32 -14.71 5.53
C ASP A 146 -3.31 -13.57 5.19
N MET A 147 -3.79 -13.55 3.94
CA MET A 147 -4.75 -12.57 3.40
C MET A 147 -6.07 -12.50 4.19
N HIS A 148 -6.33 -13.49 5.04
CA HIS A 148 -7.49 -13.56 5.94
C HIS A 148 -7.40 -12.59 7.13
N LEU A 149 -6.20 -12.15 7.54
CA LEU A 149 -5.98 -11.27 8.70
C LEU A 149 -6.73 -9.93 8.58
N PRO A 150 -7.10 -9.30 9.72
CA PRO A 150 -7.87 -8.05 9.71
C PRO A 150 -7.11 -6.89 9.04
N ALA A 151 -7.85 -5.88 8.61
CA ALA A 151 -7.27 -4.59 8.23
C ALA A 151 -6.94 -3.76 9.50
N PRO A 152 -5.90 -2.91 9.48
CA PRO A 152 -4.94 -2.68 8.39
C PRO A 152 -3.83 -3.75 8.37
N ALA A 153 -3.45 -4.18 7.16
CA ALA A 153 -2.31 -5.07 6.95
C ALA A 153 -1.60 -4.72 5.63
N ASP A 154 -0.27 -4.72 5.64
CA ASP A 154 0.56 -4.38 4.48
C ASP A 154 1.53 -5.54 4.15
N TRP A 155 1.74 -5.78 2.86
CA TRP A 155 2.72 -6.72 2.31
C TRP A 155 3.56 -5.96 1.29
N ILE A 156 4.89 -5.92 1.46
CA ILE A 156 5.78 -5.18 0.57
C ILE A 156 7.02 -5.98 0.18
N ILE A 157 7.52 -5.73 -1.04
CA ILE A 157 8.83 -6.20 -1.52
C ILE A 157 9.51 -5.09 -2.31
N MET A 158 10.84 -5.04 -2.27
CA MET A 158 11.61 -4.28 -3.26
C MET A 158 12.02 -5.20 -4.40
N HIS A 159 11.99 -4.66 -5.62
CA HIS A 159 12.37 -5.32 -6.87
C HIS A 159 13.37 -4.42 -7.59
N ASN A 160 14.62 -4.85 -7.72
CA ASN A 160 15.57 -4.21 -8.61
C ASN A 160 15.34 -4.70 -10.04
N CYS A 161 15.00 -3.79 -10.94
CA CYS A 161 14.77 -4.07 -12.35
C CYS A 161 15.24 -2.88 -13.20
N LEU A 162 15.77 -3.12 -14.39
CA LEU A 162 16.18 -2.06 -15.33
C LEU A 162 17.13 -0.98 -14.75
N GLY A 163 17.88 -1.31 -13.69
CA GLY A 163 18.78 -0.38 -12.99
C GLY A 163 18.15 0.42 -11.83
N HIS A 164 16.85 0.22 -11.56
CA HIS A 164 16.10 0.98 -10.55
C HIS A 164 15.45 0.06 -9.50
N HIS A 165 15.27 0.60 -8.29
CA HIS A 165 14.50 -0.04 -7.23
C HIS A 165 13.02 0.35 -7.32
N PHE A 166 12.18 -0.64 -7.55
CA PHE A 166 10.72 -0.53 -7.46
C PHE A 166 10.24 -1.17 -6.15
N LEU A 167 9.08 -0.73 -5.67
CA LEU A 167 8.44 -1.24 -4.46
C LEU A 167 7.00 -1.63 -4.77
N LEU A 168 6.69 -2.93 -4.73
CA LEU A 168 5.30 -3.37 -4.73
C LEU A 168 4.73 -3.19 -3.33
N VAL A 169 3.61 -2.47 -3.24
CA VAL A 169 2.80 -2.42 -2.02
C VAL A 169 1.45 -3.06 -2.28
N LEU A 170 1.15 -4.15 -1.57
CA LEU A 170 -0.20 -4.67 -1.39
C LEU A 170 -0.68 -4.28 0.02
N ARG A 171 -1.80 -3.57 0.11
CA ARG A 171 -2.33 -2.98 1.34
C ARG A 171 -3.80 -3.34 1.53
N LYS A 172 -4.17 -3.91 2.67
CA LYS A 172 -5.56 -4.21 3.05
C LYS A 172 -6.10 -3.11 3.97
N ARG A 173 -7.15 -2.42 3.55
CA ARG A 173 -7.81 -1.33 4.32
C ARG A 173 -9.32 -1.36 4.19
N GLU A 174 -10.02 -0.91 5.23
CA GLU A 174 -11.43 -0.56 5.18
C GLU A 174 -11.59 0.89 4.71
N ARG A 175 -12.05 1.10 3.47
CA ARG A 175 -12.58 2.42 3.03
C ARG A 175 -13.97 2.68 3.62
N HIS A 176 -14.74 1.61 3.84
CA HIS A 176 -16.06 1.65 4.46
C HIS A 176 -16.11 0.59 5.57
N ALA A 177 -16.81 0.87 6.67
CA ALA A 177 -16.82 0.02 7.85
C ALA A 177 -17.25 -1.43 7.53
N GLY A 178 -16.45 -2.41 7.95
CA GLY A 178 -16.68 -3.83 7.70
C GLY A 178 -16.46 -4.28 6.24
N HIS A 179 -15.99 -3.40 5.36
CA HIS A 179 -15.77 -3.68 3.94
C HIS A 179 -14.28 -3.53 3.57
N PRO A 180 -13.41 -4.47 3.99
CA PRO A 180 -12.00 -4.44 3.65
C PRO A 180 -11.77 -4.72 2.16
N GLN A 181 -10.94 -3.88 1.57
CA GLN A 181 -10.43 -3.97 0.20
C GLN A 181 -8.91 -4.10 0.22
N PHE A 182 -8.36 -4.69 -0.82
CA PHE A 182 -6.93 -4.73 -1.10
C PHE A 182 -6.60 -3.74 -2.21
N PHE A 183 -5.48 -3.04 -2.06
CA PHE A 183 -4.96 -2.05 -2.99
C PHE A 183 -3.53 -2.47 -3.33
N ALA A 184 -3.22 -2.63 -4.62
CA ALA A 184 -1.91 -3.06 -5.10
C ALA A 184 -1.34 -2.06 -6.11
N THR A 185 -0.16 -1.50 -5.83
CA THR A 185 0.53 -0.55 -6.71
C THR A 185 2.04 -0.75 -6.69
N MET A 186 2.70 -0.45 -7.80
CA MET A 186 4.16 -0.44 -7.92
C MET A 186 4.64 1.01 -7.87
N MET A 187 5.52 1.30 -6.90
CA MET A 187 6.15 2.61 -6.76
C MET A 187 7.59 2.55 -7.28
N LEU A 188 8.08 3.62 -7.92
CA LEU A 188 9.51 3.81 -8.18
C LEU A 188 10.16 4.53 -6.98
N ILE A 189 11.29 4.01 -6.50
CA ILE A 189 12.19 4.73 -5.59
C ILE A 189 13.10 5.62 -6.45
N GLY A 190 12.53 6.74 -6.90
CA GLY A 190 13.08 7.69 -7.87
C GLY A 190 12.17 8.92 -7.99
N THR A 191 12.47 9.85 -8.90
CA THR A 191 11.62 11.03 -9.16
C THR A 191 10.37 10.65 -9.99
N PRO A 192 9.32 11.49 -10.05
CA PRO A 192 8.18 11.26 -10.94
C PRO A 192 8.61 11.14 -12.42
N THR A 193 9.50 12.02 -12.89
CA THR A 193 10.05 12.00 -14.26
C THR A 193 10.80 10.71 -14.59
N GLN A 194 11.49 10.11 -13.61
CA GLN A 194 12.08 8.78 -13.77
C GLN A 194 11.02 7.68 -13.81
N ALA A 195 9.88 7.86 -13.13
CA ALA A 195 8.80 6.88 -13.08
C ALA A 195 8.01 6.83 -14.40
N ASP A 196 7.84 7.98 -15.06
CA ASP A 196 7.27 8.12 -16.41
C ASP A 196 8.02 7.30 -17.47
N CYS A 197 9.30 6.97 -17.24
CA CYS A 197 10.09 6.13 -18.13
C CYS A 197 9.77 4.62 -18.04
N PHE A 198 8.78 4.20 -17.24
CA PHE A 198 8.47 2.79 -17.00
C PHE A 198 6.98 2.45 -17.08
N THR A 199 6.68 1.17 -17.26
CA THR A 199 5.34 0.60 -17.13
C THR A 199 5.44 -0.71 -16.35
N TYR A 200 4.53 -0.94 -15.41
CA TYR A 200 4.45 -2.19 -14.66
C TYR A 200 3.16 -2.96 -14.99
N ARG A 201 3.23 -4.29 -14.98
CA ARG A 201 2.07 -5.19 -14.98
C ARG A 201 1.94 -5.90 -13.64
N LEU A 202 0.72 -5.90 -13.09
CA LEU A 202 0.30 -6.85 -12.06
C LEU A 202 -0.70 -7.84 -12.67
N GLU A 203 -0.49 -9.14 -12.43
CA GLU A 203 -1.30 -10.20 -13.04
C GLU A 203 -1.71 -11.28 -12.03
N LEU A 204 -3.01 -11.54 -11.91
CA LEU A 204 -3.58 -12.60 -11.08
C LEU A 204 -4.09 -13.72 -12.00
N ASN A 205 -3.70 -14.96 -11.76
CA ASN A 205 -4.13 -16.12 -12.56
C ASN A 205 -4.58 -17.27 -11.66
N ARG A 206 -5.84 -17.72 -11.78
CA ARG A 206 -6.35 -18.92 -11.09
C ARG A 206 -7.62 -19.46 -11.75
N ASN A 207 -7.75 -20.78 -11.86
CA ASN A 207 -8.97 -21.47 -12.32
C ASN A 207 -9.55 -20.91 -13.64
N HIS A 208 -8.70 -20.80 -14.67
CA HIS A 208 -9.00 -20.20 -15.99
C HIS A 208 -9.42 -18.71 -15.97
N ARG A 209 -9.35 -18.03 -14.82
CA ARG A 209 -9.51 -16.58 -14.69
C ARG A 209 -8.14 -15.91 -14.74
N ARG A 210 -8.08 -14.79 -15.45
CA ARG A 210 -6.96 -13.84 -15.45
C ARG A 210 -7.51 -12.46 -15.10
N LEU A 211 -6.87 -11.76 -14.18
CA LEU A 211 -7.03 -10.32 -13.98
C LEU A 211 -5.67 -9.68 -14.24
N LYS A 212 -5.67 -8.55 -14.94
CA LYS A 212 -4.46 -7.84 -15.35
C LYS A 212 -4.65 -6.34 -15.12
N TRP A 213 -3.64 -5.71 -14.55
CA TRP A 213 -3.52 -4.26 -14.37
C TRP A 213 -2.18 -3.81 -14.97
N GLU A 214 -2.17 -2.74 -15.77
CA GLU A 214 -0.97 -2.12 -16.33
C GLU A 214 -1.06 -0.60 -16.15
N ALA A 215 0.02 0.02 -15.66
CA ALA A 215 0.11 1.46 -15.41
C ALA A 215 1.58 1.93 -15.36
N THR A 216 1.79 3.24 -15.40
CA THR A 216 3.05 3.90 -15.02
C THR A 216 3.23 3.80 -13.50
N PRO A 217 4.41 3.43 -12.97
CA PRO A 217 4.63 3.46 -11.52
C PRO A 217 4.61 4.90 -11.00
N ARG A 218 4.19 5.10 -9.73
CA ARG A 218 4.25 6.42 -9.08
C ARG A 218 5.55 6.58 -8.29
N SER A 219 6.05 7.80 -8.11
CA SER A 219 7.22 8.05 -7.27
C SER A 219 6.86 7.90 -5.80
N VAL A 220 7.77 7.34 -4.98
CA VAL A 220 7.61 7.33 -3.51
C VAL A 220 7.51 8.73 -2.88
N LEU A 221 7.93 9.78 -3.59
CA LEU A 221 7.73 11.18 -3.18
C LEU A 221 6.24 11.59 -3.15
N GLU A 222 5.38 10.88 -3.88
CA GLU A 222 3.94 11.17 -3.99
C GLU A 222 3.11 10.56 -2.84
N CYS A 223 3.76 9.77 -1.97
CA CYS A 223 3.17 8.97 -0.90
C CYS A 223 2.17 7.90 -1.37
N VAL A 224 2.39 6.66 -0.93
CA VAL A 224 1.52 5.49 -1.23
C VAL A 224 0.05 5.75 -0.85
N ASP A 225 -0.19 6.59 0.16
CA ASP A 225 -1.52 6.90 0.65
C ASP A 225 -2.28 7.93 -0.21
N SER A 226 -1.63 8.76 -1.03
CA SER A 226 -2.34 9.52 -2.07
C SER A 226 -2.80 8.57 -3.17
N VAL A 227 -1.87 7.85 -3.79
CA VAL A 227 -2.10 6.85 -4.86
C VAL A 227 -3.26 5.90 -4.53
N ILE A 228 -3.30 5.39 -3.29
CA ILE A 228 -4.37 4.50 -2.80
C ILE A 228 -5.69 5.23 -2.51
N THR A 229 -5.68 6.51 -2.15
CA THR A 229 -6.88 7.33 -1.94
C THR A 229 -7.50 7.76 -3.27
N ASP A 230 -6.66 8.24 -4.18
CA ASP A 230 -7.03 8.70 -5.53
C ASP A 230 -7.53 7.53 -6.40
N GLY A 231 -7.07 6.31 -6.11
CA GLY A 231 -7.52 5.09 -6.77
C GLY A 231 -6.66 4.65 -7.96
N ASP A 232 -5.47 5.24 -8.12
CA ASP A 232 -4.48 4.93 -9.17
C ASP A 232 -3.71 3.63 -8.84
N CYS A 233 -4.45 2.54 -8.64
CA CYS A 233 -3.94 1.24 -8.24
C CYS A 233 -4.92 0.10 -8.54
N LEU A 234 -4.41 -1.14 -8.55
CA LEU A 234 -5.27 -2.33 -8.63
C LEU A 234 -6.07 -2.50 -7.33
N VAL A 235 -7.38 -2.28 -7.40
CA VAL A 235 -8.31 -2.48 -6.27
C VAL A 235 -9.03 -3.83 -6.37
N LEU A 236 -8.96 -4.63 -5.31
CA LEU A 236 -9.71 -5.87 -5.15
C LEU A 236 -10.62 -5.78 -3.92
N ASN A 237 -11.92 -6.09 -4.06
CA ASN A 237 -12.73 -6.39 -2.88
C ASN A 237 -12.38 -7.80 -2.34
N THR A 238 -12.72 -8.10 -1.09
CA THR A 238 -12.37 -9.39 -0.46
C THR A 238 -12.89 -10.60 -1.25
N SER A 239 -14.10 -10.53 -1.83
CA SER A 239 -14.68 -11.61 -2.64
C SER A 239 -13.90 -11.86 -3.94
N LEU A 240 -13.44 -10.80 -4.62
CA LEU A 240 -12.64 -10.90 -5.84
C LEU A 240 -11.24 -11.47 -5.52
N ALA A 241 -10.61 -11.03 -4.42
CA ALA A 241 -9.36 -11.60 -3.97
C ALA A 241 -9.47 -13.11 -3.70
N GLN A 242 -10.54 -13.57 -3.03
CA GLN A 242 -10.81 -14.99 -2.77
C GLN A 242 -10.91 -15.86 -4.05
N LEU A 243 -11.33 -15.31 -5.19
CA LEU A 243 -11.34 -16.07 -6.46
C LEU A 243 -9.92 -16.40 -6.95
N PHE A 244 -8.95 -15.52 -6.68
CA PHE A 244 -7.55 -15.65 -7.08
C PHE A 244 -6.63 -16.20 -5.97
N SER A 245 -7.02 -16.13 -4.70
CA SER A 245 -6.25 -16.68 -3.58
C SER A 245 -6.38 -18.20 -3.43
N ASP A 246 -5.29 -18.86 -3.04
CA ASP A 246 -5.23 -20.29 -2.70
C ASP A 246 -4.69 -20.49 -1.27
N ASN A 247 -5.37 -21.30 -0.45
CA ASN A 247 -5.07 -21.49 0.98
C ASN A 247 -4.71 -20.18 1.74
N GLY A 248 -5.52 -19.14 1.54
CA GLY A 248 -5.33 -17.84 2.20
C GLY A 248 -4.15 -16.99 1.68
N SER A 249 -3.49 -17.40 0.60
CA SER A 249 -2.38 -16.67 -0.03
C SER A 249 -2.78 -16.16 -1.42
N LEU A 250 -2.34 -14.96 -1.82
CA LEU A 250 -2.58 -14.38 -3.15
C LEU A 250 -1.25 -14.28 -3.93
N ALA A 251 -1.22 -14.90 -5.11
CA ALA A 251 -0.10 -14.78 -6.04
C ALA A 251 -0.34 -13.65 -7.04
N ILE A 252 0.63 -12.74 -7.15
CA ILE A 252 0.65 -11.62 -8.10
C ILE A 252 1.91 -11.76 -8.96
N GLY A 253 1.73 -12.00 -10.25
CA GLY A 253 2.80 -11.91 -11.24
C GLY A 253 3.16 -10.45 -11.52
N ILE A 254 4.45 -10.15 -11.55
CA ILE A 254 5.03 -8.82 -11.75
C ILE A 254 5.91 -8.87 -13.00
N ALA A 255 5.71 -7.89 -13.88
CA ALA A 255 6.67 -7.53 -14.92
C ALA A 255 6.84 -6.01 -14.96
N ILE A 256 8.04 -5.54 -15.31
CA ILE A 256 8.38 -4.11 -15.45
C ILE A 256 9.11 -3.94 -16.78
N THR A 257 8.68 -2.95 -17.58
CA THR A 257 9.26 -2.61 -18.87
C THR A 257 9.56 -1.11 -18.94
N ALA A 258 10.54 -0.71 -19.75
CA ALA A 258 10.70 0.68 -20.12
C ALA A 258 9.48 1.16 -20.94
N ALA A 259 9.05 2.40 -20.73
CA ALA A 259 8.04 3.05 -21.56
C ALA A 259 8.65 3.38 -22.94
N THR A 260 7.91 3.10 -24.01
CA THR A 260 8.47 3.02 -25.37
C THR A 260 8.78 4.36 -26.04
N GLU A 261 8.50 5.51 -25.42
CA GLU A 261 8.53 6.82 -26.09
C GLU A 261 9.31 7.93 -25.36
N VAL A 262 10.00 7.66 -24.24
CA VAL A 262 10.63 8.74 -23.42
C VAL A 262 12.15 8.58 -23.21
N CYS A 263 12.66 7.36 -22.99
CA CYS A 263 13.99 7.17 -22.41
C CYS A 263 15.14 7.13 -23.47
N SER A 264 15.29 8.17 -24.28
CA SER A 264 16.29 8.23 -25.37
C SER A 264 17.07 9.55 -25.48
N SER A 265 17.22 10.30 -24.38
CA SER A 265 17.89 11.63 -24.42
C SER A 265 18.80 12.00 -23.23
N GLU A 266 18.98 11.13 -22.23
CA GLU A 266 19.82 11.43 -21.03
C GLU A 266 20.97 10.42 -20.80
N ALA A 267 21.33 9.62 -21.83
CA ALA A 267 22.43 8.64 -21.75
C ALA A 267 23.76 9.11 -22.39
N GLU A 268 23.78 10.28 -23.03
CA GLU A 268 24.98 10.86 -23.69
C GLU A 268 25.10 12.38 -23.43
N MET A 269 25.61 12.76 -22.26
CA MET A 269 26.25 14.06 -21.97
C MET A 269 27.32 13.93 -20.88
#